data_AF-A0A521WSK2-F1
#
_entry.id   AF-A0A521WSK2-F1
#
_cell.length_a   1.000
_cell.length_b   1.000
_cell.length_c   1.000
_cell.angle_alpha   90.00
_cell.angle_beta   90.00
_cell.angle_gamma   90.00
#
_symmetry.space_group_name_H-M   'P 1'
#
loop_
_entity.id
_entity.type
_entity.pdbx_description
1 polymer ?
#
loop_
_entity_poly.entity_id
_entity_poly.type
_entity_poly.pdbx_seq_one_letter_code
_entity_poly.pdbx_strand_id
1 'polypeptide(L)'
;MKLRTIAAVCAGKIAGAASRIARRGGGTAIAGLAALRIDPHVVRQLGAQAGAGAIVVTGTNGKTTTSLMLSRIADAAKLRPLHNRSGSNLMRGVAAMLVEEATLAGTIAHPAERLAILEVDEATLPEIVGELAPRAVVFTNLFRDQLDRYGEVDTVAKSWERALAALPPETVIVLNTDDPAVAHLASSARGRVLYYGIEDARAAIDAEEHASDFRTCLDCGAELTYALTFYGHLGHWRCTSCPNARPSPQVRLTSAALDADATALAIELPDGAELRVRLPLAGVYNAYNALAATTGALALELPREAVATALEGFSAAFGRQEQFRIDGR
;
A
#
# COMPACT_ATOMS: atom_id res chain seq x y z
N MET A 1 21.93 1.97 -21.05
CA MET A 1 21.47 0.80 -20.27
C MET A 1 22.53 -0.31 -20.36
N LYS A 2 22.71 -1.14 -19.33
CA LYS A 2 23.65 -2.27 -19.40
C LYS A 2 23.13 -3.32 -20.39
N LEU A 3 24.01 -3.95 -21.18
CA LEU A 3 23.63 -5.03 -22.11
C LEU A 3 22.86 -6.17 -21.41
N ARG A 4 23.24 -6.46 -20.16
CA ARG A 4 22.59 -7.47 -19.32
C ARG A 4 21.10 -7.19 -19.09
N THR A 5 20.73 -5.93 -18.86
CA THR A 5 19.35 -5.50 -18.62
C THR A 5 18.53 -5.53 -19.89
N ILE A 6 19.13 -5.15 -21.02
CA ILE A 6 18.51 -5.29 -22.34
C ILE A 6 18.18 -6.76 -22.60
N ALA A 7 19.13 -7.66 -22.35
CA ALA A 7 18.91 -9.11 -22.48
C ALA A 7 17.81 -9.61 -21.53
N ALA A 8 17.78 -9.13 -20.28
CA ALA A 8 16.74 -9.47 -19.31
C ALA A 8 15.34 -9.02 -19.77
N VAL A 9 15.22 -7.80 -20.31
CA VAL A 9 13.96 -7.28 -20.85
C VAL A 9 13.49 -8.09 -22.06
N CYS A 10 14.37 -8.36 -23.02
CA CYS A 10 14.03 -9.17 -24.19
C CYS A 10 13.58 -10.58 -23.78
N ALA A 11 14.33 -11.25 -22.90
CA ALA A 11 13.99 -12.58 -22.43
C ALA A 11 12.67 -12.62 -21.64
N GLY A 12 12.43 -11.63 -20.77
CA GLY A 12 11.18 -11.52 -20.03
C GLY A 12 9.98 -11.33 -20.97
N LYS A 13 10.10 -10.44 -21.97
CA LYS A 13 9.04 -10.24 -22.98
C LYS A 13 8.78 -11.50 -23.81
N ILE A 14 9.84 -12.19 -24.26
CA ILE A 14 9.73 -13.46 -25.01
C ILE A 14 9.05 -14.53 -24.17
N ALA A 15 9.50 -14.73 -22.92
CA ALA A 15 8.92 -15.72 -22.01
C ALA A 15 7.45 -15.44 -21.72
N GLY A 16 7.10 -14.18 -21.46
CA GLY A 16 5.73 -13.74 -21.24
C GLY A 16 4.84 -13.98 -22.47
N ALA A 17 5.32 -13.63 -23.67
CA ALA A 17 4.60 -13.88 -24.92
C ALA A 17 4.41 -15.38 -25.19
N ALA A 18 5.47 -16.19 -25.03
CA ALA A 18 5.41 -17.63 -25.22
C ALA A 18 4.40 -18.30 -24.27
N SER A 19 4.36 -17.90 -23.00
CA SER A 19 3.40 -18.43 -22.03
C SER A 19 1.95 -18.11 -22.40
N ARG A 20 1.67 -16.90 -22.89
CA ARG A 20 0.33 -16.51 -23.34
C ARG A 20 -0.09 -17.28 -24.58
N ILE A 21 0.80 -17.40 -25.57
CA ILE A 21 0.56 -18.16 -26.81
C ILE A 21 0.28 -19.64 -26.49
N ALA A 22 1.06 -20.22 -25.58
CA ALA A 22 0.89 -21.61 -25.15
C ALA A 22 -0.28 -21.83 -24.18
N ARG A 23 -1.02 -20.77 -23.81
CA ARG A 23 -2.14 -20.80 -22.82
C ARG A 23 -1.77 -21.46 -21.48
N ARG A 24 -0.52 -21.32 -21.04
CA ARG A 24 -0.02 -21.89 -19.76
C ARG A 24 -0.13 -20.91 -18.58
N GLY A 25 -0.78 -19.77 -18.77
CA GLY A 25 -1.00 -18.72 -17.76
C GLY A 25 -0.93 -17.31 -18.35
N GLY A 26 -1.14 -16.28 -17.52
CA GLY A 26 -1.12 -14.87 -17.95
C GLY A 26 0.25 -14.33 -18.41
N GLY A 27 1.32 -15.10 -18.24
CA GLY A 27 2.69 -14.74 -18.65
C GLY A 27 3.46 -13.85 -17.67
N THR A 28 2.80 -13.27 -16.65
CA THR A 28 3.42 -12.35 -15.69
C THR A 28 4.54 -13.01 -14.89
N ALA A 29 4.27 -14.13 -14.22
CA ALA A 29 5.25 -14.76 -13.32
C ALA A 29 6.51 -15.21 -14.06
N ILE A 30 6.37 -15.82 -15.24
CA ILE A 30 7.50 -16.32 -16.02
C ILE A 30 8.31 -15.18 -16.65
N ALA A 31 7.66 -14.10 -17.09
CA ALA A 31 8.35 -12.92 -17.63
C ALA A 31 9.30 -12.32 -16.59
N GLY A 32 8.78 -12.09 -15.38
CA GLY A 32 9.58 -11.57 -14.27
C GLY A 32 10.70 -12.50 -13.83
N LEU A 33 10.41 -13.81 -13.71
CA LEU A 33 11.42 -14.81 -13.35
C LEU A 33 12.55 -14.88 -14.38
N ALA A 34 12.22 -14.88 -15.68
CA ALA A 34 13.22 -14.89 -16.74
C ALA A 34 14.11 -13.64 -16.70
N ALA A 35 13.50 -12.46 -16.50
CA ALA A 35 14.24 -11.21 -16.38
C ALA A 35 15.17 -11.20 -15.16
N LEU A 36 14.65 -11.53 -13.97
CA LEU A 36 15.44 -11.59 -12.72
C LEU A 36 16.57 -12.62 -12.78
N ARG A 37 16.36 -13.75 -13.47
CA ARG A 37 17.40 -14.78 -13.65
C ARG A 37 18.57 -14.28 -14.49
N ILE A 38 18.29 -13.44 -15.49
CA ILE A 38 19.34 -12.85 -16.34
C ILE A 38 19.97 -11.66 -15.63
N ASP A 39 19.18 -10.73 -15.11
CA ASP A 39 19.63 -9.55 -14.37
C ASP A 39 18.88 -9.44 -13.02
N PRO A 40 19.50 -9.86 -11.90
CA PRO A 40 18.92 -9.75 -10.57
C PRO A 40 18.55 -8.32 -10.17
N HIS A 41 19.20 -7.31 -10.76
CA HIS A 41 18.96 -5.89 -10.48
C HIS A 41 18.15 -5.22 -11.59
N VAL A 42 17.40 -5.98 -12.39
CA VAL A 42 16.51 -5.42 -13.43
C VAL A 42 15.48 -4.47 -12.83
N VAL A 43 15.00 -4.75 -11.61
CA VAL A 43 14.04 -3.91 -10.90
C VAL A 43 14.67 -2.57 -10.55
N ARG A 44 15.85 -2.55 -9.91
CA ARG A 44 16.60 -1.32 -9.68
C ARG A 44 16.87 -0.53 -10.96
N GLN A 45 17.28 -1.19 -12.03
CA GLN A 45 17.69 -0.51 -13.27
C GLN A 45 16.51 0.07 -14.06
N LEU A 46 15.37 -0.61 -14.08
CA LEU A 46 14.16 -0.09 -14.73
C LEU A 46 13.41 0.89 -13.83
N GLY A 47 13.29 0.59 -12.53
CA GLY A 47 12.62 1.44 -11.56
C GLY A 47 13.31 2.77 -11.33
N ALA A 48 14.65 2.84 -11.41
CA ALA A 48 15.39 4.11 -11.37
C ALA A 48 15.05 5.08 -12.51
N GLN A 49 14.34 4.63 -13.55
CA GLN A 49 13.86 5.50 -14.63
C GLN A 49 12.50 6.14 -14.31
N ALA A 50 11.86 5.79 -13.18
CA ALA A 50 10.68 6.47 -12.68
C ALA A 50 11.09 7.81 -12.05
N GLY A 51 11.10 8.88 -12.84
CA GLY A 51 11.58 10.20 -12.45
C GLY A 51 10.74 10.89 -11.37
N ALA A 52 9.46 10.53 -11.23
CA ALA A 52 8.63 10.98 -10.11
C ALA A 52 8.83 10.14 -8.83
N GLY A 53 9.69 9.11 -8.90
CA GLY A 53 10.08 8.23 -7.81
C GLY A 53 9.27 6.93 -7.73
N ALA A 54 9.31 6.31 -6.56
CA ALA A 54 8.55 5.10 -6.24
C ALA A 54 7.81 5.24 -4.90
N ILE A 55 6.64 4.62 -4.80
CA ILE A 55 5.90 4.39 -3.57
C ILE A 55 5.58 2.90 -3.45
N VAL A 56 5.81 2.34 -2.27
CA VAL A 56 5.56 0.93 -1.97
C VAL A 56 4.39 0.83 -0.99
N VAL A 57 3.46 -0.08 -1.25
CA VAL A 57 2.31 -0.37 -0.38
C VAL A 57 2.40 -1.81 0.10
N THR A 58 2.37 -2.00 1.42
CA THR A 58 2.40 -3.32 2.07
C THR A 58 1.46 -3.36 3.28
N GLY A 59 1.32 -4.53 3.89
CA GLY A 59 0.35 -4.82 4.96
C GLY A 59 -0.49 -6.04 4.61
N THR A 60 -1.25 -6.58 5.55
CA THR A 60 -2.02 -7.82 5.30
C THR A 60 -3.18 -7.57 4.36
N ASN A 61 -4.04 -6.63 4.71
CA ASN A 61 -5.27 -6.32 3.97
C ASN A 61 -5.21 -4.93 3.32
N GLY A 62 -5.96 -4.75 2.24
CA GLY A 62 -6.15 -3.42 1.64
C GLY A 62 -5.03 -2.94 0.70
N LYS A 63 -3.95 -3.71 0.52
CA LYS A 63 -2.82 -3.36 -0.38
C LYS A 63 -3.28 -3.03 -1.81
N THR A 64 -4.08 -3.92 -2.41
CA THR A 64 -4.56 -3.77 -3.79
C THR A 64 -5.46 -2.56 -3.97
N THR A 65 -6.39 -2.34 -3.05
CA THR A 65 -7.31 -1.20 -3.10
C THR A 65 -6.54 0.11 -2.93
N THR A 66 -5.63 0.17 -1.94
CA THR A 66 -4.79 1.35 -1.65
C THR A 66 -3.85 1.67 -2.81
N SER A 67 -3.17 0.68 -3.39
CA SER A 67 -2.26 0.88 -4.52
C SER A 67 -3.01 1.31 -5.78
N LEU A 68 -4.23 0.79 -6.00
CA LEU A 68 -5.09 1.23 -7.10
C LEU A 68 -5.59 2.67 -6.88
N MET A 69 -5.98 3.05 -5.67
CA MET A 69 -6.34 4.44 -5.35
C MET A 69 -5.16 5.37 -5.63
N LEU A 70 -3.96 5.06 -5.14
CA LEU A 70 -2.74 5.83 -5.44
C LEU A 70 -2.46 5.94 -6.95
N SER A 71 -2.69 4.86 -7.70
CA SER A 71 -2.56 4.85 -9.16
C SER A 71 -3.51 5.82 -9.85
N ARG A 72 -4.77 5.88 -9.40
CA ARG A 72 -5.76 6.85 -9.89
C ARG A 72 -5.42 8.28 -9.47
N ILE A 73 -4.92 8.48 -8.25
CA ILE A 73 -4.47 9.79 -7.76
C ILE A 73 -3.30 10.30 -8.60
N ALA A 74 -2.32 9.44 -8.90
CA ALA A 74 -1.18 9.78 -9.74
C ALA A 74 -1.61 10.19 -11.16
N ASP A 75 -2.54 9.44 -11.77
CA ASP A 75 -3.12 9.77 -13.08
C ASP A 75 -3.87 11.11 -13.07
N ALA A 76 -4.68 11.36 -12.03
CA ALA A 76 -5.36 12.65 -11.82
C ALA A 76 -4.37 13.80 -11.63
N ALA A 77 -3.21 13.54 -11.02
CA ALA A 77 -2.09 14.46 -10.88
C ALA A 77 -1.22 14.61 -12.15
N LYS A 78 -1.65 14.04 -13.29
CA LYS A 78 -0.96 14.07 -14.58
C LYS A 78 0.38 13.32 -14.60
N LEU A 79 0.57 12.38 -13.67
CA LEU A 79 1.66 11.42 -13.70
C LEU A 79 1.22 10.14 -14.42
N ARG A 80 2.20 9.35 -14.85
CA ARG A 80 2.01 8.06 -15.53
C ARG A 80 2.40 6.93 -14.58
N PRO A 81 1.44 6.26 -13.93
CA PRO A 81 1.76 5.21 -12.97
C PRO A 81 2.37 3.96 -13.64
N LEU A 82 3.44 3.43 -13.04
CA LEU A 82 3.95 2.08 -13.28
C LEU A 82 3.44 1.19 -12.14
N HIS A 83 2.35 0.45 -12.38
CA HIS A 83 1.59 -0.23 -11.34
C HIS A 83 1.41 -1.72 -11.64
N ASN A 84 1.75 -2.60 -10.68
CA ASN A 84 1.66 -4.06 -10.81
C ASN A 84 0.24 -4.58 -10.60
N ARG A 85 -0.68 -4.19 -11.49
CA ARG A 85 -2.15 -4.43 -11.44
C ARG A 85 -2.60 -5.89 -11.38
N SER A 86 -1.74 -6.85 -11.71
CA SER A 86 -2.09 -8.28 -11.76
C SER A 86 -2.21 -8.93 -10.37
N GLY A 87 -1.99 -8.19 -9.29
CA GLY A 87 -1.97 -8.71 -7.92
C GLY A 87 -0.73 -9.56 -7.61
N SER A 88 0.25 -9.62 -8.53
CA SER A 88 1.51 -10.28 -8.27
C SER A 88 2.37 -9.39 -7.36
N ASN A 89 2.24 -9.64 -6.07
CA ASN A 89 2.84 -8.89 -4.96
C ASN A 89 4.28 -9.33 -4.61
N LEU A 90 4.90 -10.18 -5.44
CA LEU A 90 6.25 -10.68 -5.24
C LEU A 90 7.22 -10.01 -6.22
N MET A 91 8.53 -10.12 -5.98
CA MET A 91 9.56 -9.46 -6.80
C MET A 91 9.43 -9.76 -8.31
N ARG A 92 9.05 -11.00 -8.66
CA ARG A 92 8.77 -11.38 -10.05
C ARG A 92 7.62 -10.59 -10.68
N GLY A 93 6.59 -10.24 -9.92
CA GLY A 93 5.47 -9.45 -10.40
C GLY A 93 5.88 -8.01 -10.71
N VAL A 94 6.67 -7.41 -9.82
CA VAL A 94 7.27 -6.08 -10.01
C VAL A 94 8.18 -6.07 -11.23
N ALA A 95 9.09 -7.05 -11.34
CA ALA A 95 9.98 -7.19 -12.49
C ALA A 95 9.21 -7.36 -13.80
N ALA A 96 8.17 -8.19 -13.81
CA ALA A 96 7.34 -8.40 -15.00
C ALA A 96 6.66 -7.12 -15.47
N MET A 97 6.09 -6.34 -14.55
CA MET A 97 5.46 -5.05 -14.87
C MET A 97 6.47 -4.07 -15.48
N LEU A 98 7.65 -3.92 -14.88
CA LEU A 98 8.68 -3.02 -15.40
C LEU A 98 9.19 -3.47 -16.78
N VAL A 99 9.37 -4.78 -16.97
CA VAL A 99 9.78 -5.37 -18.26
C VAL A 99 8.69 -5.18 -19.32
N GLU A 100 7.42 -5.25 -18.96
CA GLU A 100 6.30 -5.00 -19.87
C GLU A 100 6.29 -3.55 -20.36
N GLU A 101 6.50 -2.59 -19.45
CA GLU A 101 6.57 -1.14 -19.76
C GLU A 101 7.85 -0.72 -20.49
N ALA A 102 8.96 -1.46 -20.32
CA ALA A 102 10.23 -1.13 -20.97
C ALA A 102 10.19 -1.38 -22.50
N THR A 103 10.91 -0.56 -23.26
CA THR A 103 11.22 -0.84 -24.67
C THR A 103 12.20 -2.01 -24.79
N LEU A 104 12.38 -2.55 -26.00
CA LEU A 104 13.42 -3.57 -26.25
C LEU A 104 14.85 -3.05 -25.97
N ALA A 105 15.05 -1.73 -25.92
CA ALA A 105 16.32 -1.11 -25.52
C ALA A 105 16.46 -0.96 -23.98
N GLY A 106 15.49 -1.46 -23.21
CA GLY A 106 15.48 -1.40 -21.74
C GLY A 106 15.17 -0.01 -21.19
N THR A 107 14.49 0.85 -21.95
CA THR A 107 14.13 2.20 -21.52
C THR A 107 12.64 2.34 -21.19
N ILE A 108 12.29 3.19 -20.23
CA ILE A 108 10.91 3.56 -19.91
C ILE A 108 10.60 4.91 -20.57
N ALA A 109 9.51 4.99 -21.31
CA ALA A 109 9.09 6.23 -21.98
C ALA A 109 8.54 7.26 -20.97
N HIS A 110 8.71 8.55 -21.26
CA HIS A 110 8.30 9.68 -20.41
C HIS A 110 8.83 9.62 -18.97
N PRO A 111 10.13 9.35 -18.75
CA PRO A 111 10.65 9.02 -17.42
C PRO A 111 10.33 10.08 -16.34
N ALA A 112 10.35 11.37 -16.68
CA ALA A 112 10.01 12.45 -15.74
C ALA A 112 8.57 12.38 -15.20
N GLU A 113 7.63 11.84 -15.97
CA GLU A 113 6.22 11.70 -15.59
C GLU A 113 5.93 10.36 -14.90
N ARG A 114 6.91 9.44 -14.83
CA ARG A 114 6.70 8.07 -14.34
C ARG A 114 6.81 7.99 -12.82
N LEU A 115 5.76 7.48 -12.18
CA LEU A 115 5.72 7.15 -10.76
C LEU A 115 5.54 5.64 -10.61
N ALA A 116 6.47 4.96 -9.95
CA ALA A 116 6.30 3.54 -9.62
C ALA A 116 5.41 3.37 -8.38
N ILE A 117 4.33 2.60 -8.51
CA ILE A 117 3.38 2.32 -7.43
C ILE A 117 3.33 0.82 -7.26
N LEU A 118 3.92 0.33 -6.19
CA LEU A 118 4.22 -1.09 -6.03
C LEU A 118 3.47 -1.67 -4.85
N GLU A 119 2.48 -2.51 -5.12
CA GLU A 119 1.91 -3.38 -4.11
C GLU A 119 2.84 -4.57 -3.90
N VAL A 120 3.28 -4.79 -2.66
CA VAL A 120 4.16 -5.90 -2.31
C VAL A 120 3.68 -6.65 -1.09
N ASP A 121 3.95 -7.95 -1.11
CA ASP A 121 3.77 -8.85 0.01
C ASP A 121 4.64 -8.43 1.19
N GLU A 122 4.18 -8.78 2.38
CA GLU A 122 4.84 -8.49 3.65
C GLU A 122 6.29 -9.02 3.68
N ALA A 123 6.52 -10.20 3.10
CA ALA A 123 7.85 -10.80 3.01
C ALA A 123 8.74 -10.22 1.89
N THR A 124 8.13 -9.53 0.90
CA THR A 124 8.86 -8.92 -0.23
C THR A 124 9.37 -7.52 0.10
N LEU A 125 8.82 -6.86 1.14
CA LEU A 125 9.21 -5.50 1.51
C LEU A 125 10.74 -5.31 1.67
N PRO A 126 11.48 -6.14 2.42
CA PRO A 126 12.91 -5.91 2.63
C PRO A 126 13.73 -5.93 1.32
N GLU A 127 13.34 -6.79 0.37
CA GLU A 127 14.01 -6.90 -0.93
C GLU A 127 13.72 -5.67 -1.81
N ILE A 128 12.45 -5.26 -1.90
CA ILE A 128 12.07 -4.17 -2.82
C ILE A 128 12.60 -2.81 -2.39
N VAL A 129 12.63 -2.53 -1.09
CA VAL A 129 13.13 -1.24 -0.60
C VAL A 129 14.63 -1.07 -0.84
N GLY A 130 15.39 -2.18 -0.81
CA GLY A 130 16.81 -2.20 -1.14
C GLY A 130 17.12 -2.01 -2.64
N GLU A 131 16.17 -2.36 -3.52
CA GLU A 131 16.30 -2.18 -4.97
C GLU A 131 15.91 -0.76 -5.43
N LEU A 132 14.92 -0.12 -4.80
CA LEU A 132 14.30 1.10 -5.35
C LEU A 132 14.43 2.38 -4.52
N ALA A 133 14.81 2.31 -3.24
CA ALA A 133 14.88 3.48 -2.34
C ALA A 133 13.65 4.41 -2.49
N PRO A 134 12.43 3.93 -2.19
CA PRO A 134 11.19 4.64 -2.49
C PRO A 134 11.10 5.99 -1.78
N ARG A 135 10.35 6.93 -2.37
CA ARG A 135 10.00 8.22 -1.73
C ARG A 135 9.07 8.02 -0.54
N ALA A 136 8.20 7.01 -0.60
CA ALA A 136 7.31 6.66 0.50
C ALA A 136 7.04 5.16 0.60
N VAL A 137 6.79 4.69 1.82
CA VAL A 137 6.30 3.32 2.09
C VAL A 137 5.03 3.42 2.93
N VAL A 138 3.94 2.82 2.44
CA VAL A 138 2.62 2.80 3.08
C VAL A 138 2.36 1.44 3.68
N PHE A 139 2.06 1.41 4.98
CA PHE A 139 1.67 0.22 5.72
C PHE A 139 0.19 0.29 6.07
N THR A 140 -0.61 -0.66 5.58
CA THR A 140 -2.06 -0.64 5.74
C THR A 140 -2.52 -1.14 7.12
N ASN A 141 -2.13 -2.36 7.47
CA ASN A 141 -2.43 -3.07 8.72
C ASN A 141 -1.61 -4.37 8.76
N LEU A 142 -1.59 -5.04 9.91
CA LEU A 142 -0.98 -6.35 10.09
C LEU A 142 -1.95 -7.28 10.82
N PHE A 143 -2.62 -8.16 10.08
CA PHE A 143 -3.61 -9.11 10.59
C PHE A 143 -3.05 -10.54 10.59
N ARG A 144 -3.64 -11.42 11.40
CA ARG A 144 -3.35 -12.86 11.34
C ARG A 144 -4.16 -13.49 10.22
N ASP A 145 -3.57 -13.64 9.03
CA ASP A 145 -4.33 -14.02 7.84
C ASP A 145 -4.61 -15.54 7.72
N GLN A 146 -3.94 -16.42 8.50
CA GLN A 146 -4.18 -17.87 8.50
C GLN A 146 -3.94 -18.48 9.89
N LEU A 147 -4.80 -19.41 10.32
CA LEU A 147 -4.78 -20.08 11.63
C LEU A 147 -3.52 -20.93 11.90
N ASP A 148 -2.76 -21.28 10.85
CA ASP A 148 -1.73 -22.33 10.89
C ASP A 148 -0.31 -21.81 11.18
N ARG A 149 -0.17 -20.50 11.45
CA ARG A 149 1.10 -19.77 11.39
C ARG A 149 1.42 -19.04 12.70
N TYR A 150 1.61 -19.81 13.77
CA TYR A 150 2.10 -19.28 15.06
C TYR A 150 3.47 -18.57 14.88
N GLY A 151 3.55 -17.29 15.30
CA GLY A 151 4.79 -16.49 15.30
C GLY A 151 5.08 -15.70 14.02
N GLU A 152 4.21 -15.74 13.01
CA GLU A 152 4.46 -15.03 11.75
C GLU A 152 4.31 -13.52 11.86
N VAL A 153 3.33 -13.02 12.60
CA VAL A 153 3.07 -11.58 12.73
C VAL A 153 4.26 -10.84 13.36
N ASP A 154 4.83 -11.37 14.44
CA ASP A 154 6.04 -10.80 15.07
C ASP A 154 7.26 -10.89 14.15
N THR A 155 7.38 -11.97 13.38
CA THR A 155 8.46 -12.17 12.41
C THR A 155 8.37 -11.16 11.27
N VAL A 156 7.16 -10.92 10.78
CA VAL A 156 6.86 -9.91 9.75
C VAL A 156 7.15 -8.51 10.30
N ALA A 157 6.65 -8.16 11.48
CA ALA A 157 6.90 -6.86 12.11
C ALA A 157 8.42 -6.60 12.27
N LYS A 158 9.17 -7.57 12.82
CA LYS A 158 10.64 -7.47 12.94
C LYS A 158 11.36 -7.41 11.59
N SER A 159 10.80 -8.02 10.55
CA SER A 159 11.33 -7.94 9.19
C SER A 159 11.14 -6.53 8.63
N TRP A 160 9.98 -5.93 8.85
CA TRP A 160 9.68 -4.55 8.47
C TRP A 160 10.53 -3.55 9.23
N GLU A 161 10.70 -3.68 10.55
CA GLU A 161 11.59 -2.83 11.35
C GLU A 161 13.01 -2.79 10.75
N ARG A 162 13.57 -3.97 10.41
CA ARG A 162 14.87 -4.08 9.75
C ARG A 162 14.91 -3.42 8.37
N ALA A 163 13.84 -3.57 7.58
CA ALA A 163 13.73 -2.93 6.27
C ALA A 163 13.68 -1.40 6.41
N LEU A 164 12.93 -0.88 7.39
CA LEU A 164 12.81 0.55 7.68
C LEU A 164 14.13 1.16 8.15
N ALA A 165 14.88 0.45 9.00
CA ALA A 165 16.19 0.89 9.45
C ALA A 165 17.21 1.02 8.31
N ALA A 166 17.02 0.27 7.21
CA ALA A 166 17.87 0.31 6.03
C ALA A 166 17.49 1.41 5.01
N LEU A 167 16.32 2.03 5.16
CA LEU A 167 15.85 3.07 4.24
C LEU A 167 16.63 4.39 4.43
N PRO A 168 16.77 5.19 3.35
CA PRO A 168 17.23 6.56 3.44
C PRO A 168 16.31 7.42 4.35
N PRO A 169 16.86 8.40 5.08
CA PRO A 169 16.05 9.31 5.91
C PRO A 169 15.07 10.18 5.12
N GLU A 170 15.26 10.31 3.80
CA GLU A 170 14.35 11.03 2.90
C GLU A 170 13.07 10.24 2.61
N THR A 171 13.05 8.93 2.82
CA THR A 171 11.85 8.11 2.63
C THR A 171 10.82 8.41 3.72
N VAL A 172 9.62 8.80 3.31
CA VAL A 172 8.49 9.04 4.21
C VAL A 172 7.80 7.72 4.55
N ILE A 173 7.61 7.45 5.84
CA ILE A 173 6.93 6.24 6.32
C ILE A 173 5.49 6.59 6.67
N VAL A 174 4.53 5.96 6.00
CA VAL A 174 3.10 6.19 6.19
C VAL A 174 2.51 5.01 6.97
N LEU A 175 1.98 5.30 8.16
CA LEU A 175 1.58 4.29 9.14
C LEU A 175 0.12 4.46 9.56
N ASN A 176 -0.60 3.35 9.66
CA ASN A 176 -1.89 3.32 10.33
C ASN A 176 -1.70 3.44 11.84
N THR A 177 -2.21 4.49 12.45
CA THR A 177 -2.09 4.68 13.90
C THR A 177 -3.04 3.78 14.70
N ASP A 178 -4.11 3.31 14.07
CA ASP A 178 -5.13 2.48 14.72
C ASP A 178 -4.66 1.03 14.89
N ASP A 179 -3.61 0.61 14.18
CA ASP A 179 -2.95 -0.69 14.34
C ASP A 179 -1.72 -0.55 15.26
N PRO A 180 -1.67 -1.19 16.44
CA PRO A 180 -0.53 -1.06 17.36
C PRO A 180 0.81 -1.51 16.77
N ALA A 181 0.82 -2.57 15.95
CA ALA A 181 2.04 -3.11 15.37
C ALA A 181 2.57 -2.23 14.25
N VAL A 182 1.69 -1.76 13.38
CA VAL A 182 2.08 -0.80 12.33
C VAL A 182 2.51 0.53 12.95
N ALA A 183 1.80 1.03 13.97
CA ALA A 183 2.16 2.28 14.63
C ALA A 183 3.54 2.22 15.32
N HIS A 184 3.89 1.06 15.89
CA HIS A 184 5.17 0.82 16.54
C HIS A 184 6.38 0.87 15.59
N LEU A 185 6.17 0.63 14.29
CA LEU A 185 7.23 0.70 13.27
C LEU A 185 7.94 2.06 13.21
N ALA A 186 7.29 3.13 13.67
CA ALA A 186 7.91 4.45 13.75
C ALA A 186 9.17 4.49 14.61
N SER A 187 9.31 3.59 15.60
CA SER A 187 10.53 3.46 16.41
C SER A 187 11.77 3.08 15.58
N SER A 188 11.56 2.43 14.44
CA SER A 188 12.61 1.98 13.51
C SER A 188 12.74 2.88 12.27
N ALA A 189 11.85 3.86 12.10
CA ALA A 189 11.89 4.79 10.98
C ALA A 189 13.01 5.83 11.17
N ARG A 190 13.85 6.00 10.16
CA ARG A 190 14.91 7.04 10.15
C ARG A 190 14.45 8.39 9.63
N GLY A 191 13.36 8.38 8.86
CA GLY A 191 12.82 9.54 8.15
C GLY A 191 11.54 10.08 8.76
N ARG A 192 10.85 10.94 8.00
CA ARG A 192 9.56 11.50 8.39
C ARG A 192 8.50 10.39 8.48
N VAL A 193 7.77 10.35 9.59
CA VAL A 193 6.59 9.49 9.76
C VAL A 193 5.31 10.31 9.59
N LEU A 194 4.36 9.79 8.81
CA LEU A 194 3.00 10.32 8.67
C LEU A 194 2.00 9.28 9.12
N TYR A 195 1.24 9.60 10.15
CA TYR A 195 0.18 8.76 10.66
C TYR A 195 -1.18 9.12 10.05
N TYR A 196 -1.97 8.09 9.78
CA TYR A 196 -3.36 8.23 9.44
C TYR A 196 -4.23 7.36 10.36
N GLY A 197 -5.47 7.77 10.59
CA GLY A 197 -6.42 7.01 11.40
C GLY A 197 -7.82 7.62 11.45
N ILE A 198 -8.72 6.90 12.10
CA ILE A 198 -10.13 7.28 12.27
C ILE A 198 -10.34 7.96 13.61
N GLU A 199 -11.05 9.10 13.60
CA GLU A 199 -11.48 9.83 14.79
C GLU A 199 -13.01 9.84 14.96
N ASP A 200 -13.78 9.44 13.94
CA ASP A 200 -15.25 9.35 14.05
C ASP A 200 -15.68 8.13 14.88
N ALA A 201 -16.01 8.36 16.15
CA ALA A 201 -16.50 7.33 17.06
C ALA A 201 -17.79 6.63 16.58
N ARG A 202 -18.58 7.23 15.68
CA ARG A 202 -19.78 6.59 15.13
C ARG A 202 -19.46 5.45 14.17
N ALA A 203 -18.22 5.38 13.66
CA ALA A 203 -17.74 4.26 12.86
C ALA A 203 -17.25 3.08 13.72
N ALA A 204 -17.24 3.22 15.05
CA ALA A 204 -16.79 2.16 15.95
C ALA A 204 -17.82 1.02 16.03
N ILE A 205 -17.31 -0.19 16.25
CA ILE A 205 -18.05 -1.42 16.49
C ILE A 205 -17.91 -1.82 17.96
N ASP A 206 -18.84 -2.63 18.46
CA ASP A 206 -18.78 -3.15 19.82
C ASP A 206 -17.57 -4.07 20.01
N ALA A 207 -16.71 -3.71 20.97
CA ALA A 207 -15.41 -4.35 21.18
C ALA A 207 -15.50 -5.81 21.68
N GLU A 208 -16.65 -6.23 22.23
CA GLU A 208 -16.85 -7.58 22.79
C GLU A 208 -17.05 -8.66 21.71
N GLU A 209 -17.48 -8.29 20.50
CA GLU A 209 -17.79 -9.26 19.43
C GLU A 209 -16.58 -9.70 18.62
N HIS A 210 -15.44 -9.02 18.72
CA HIS A 210 -14.28 -9.25 17.86
C HIS A 210 -13.00 -9.51 18.68
N ALA A 211 -12.44 -10.72 18.55
CA ALA A 211 -11.17 -11.05 19.15
C ALA A 211 -10.06 -10.17 18.55
N SER A 212 -9.59 -9.15 19.29
CA SER A 212 -8.40 -8.39 18.91
C SER A 212 -7.18 -9.31 18.79
N ASP A 213 -6.55 -9.34 17.62
CA ASP A 213 -5.31 -10.08 17.33
C ASP A 213 -4.10 -9.52 18.10
N PHE A 214 -4.20 -8.28 18.58
CA PHE A 214 -3.18 -7.56 19.34
C PHE A 214 -3.73 -7.08 20.67
N ARG A 215 -3.39 -7.80 21.75
CA ARG A 215 -3.77 -7.45 23.12
C ARG A 215 -2.58 -7.12 24.02
N THR A 216 -1.36 -7.25 23.52
CA THR A 216 -0.13 -7.04 24.29
C THR A 216 0.68 -5.90 23.71
N CYS A 217 1.18 -5.05 24.60
CA CYS A 217 2.03 -3.92 24.27
C CYS A 217 3.40 -4.40 23.78
N LEU A 218 3.85 -3.88 22.63
CA LEU A 218 5.15 -4.22 22.04
C LEU A 218 6.35 -3.66 22.82
N ASP A 219 6.13 -2.66 23.68
CA ASP A 219 7.21 -2.02 24.46
C ASP A 219 7.46 -2.75 25.79
N CYS A 220 6.41 -3.18 26.49
CA CYS A 220 6.51 -3.72 27.86
C CYS A 220 5.81 -5.06 28.09
N GLY A 221 5.08 -5.60 27.10
CA GLY A 221 4.37 -6.87 27.19
C GLY A 221 3.04 -6.83 27.98
N ALA A 222 2.70 -5.72 28.64
CA ALA A 222 1.44 -5.58 29.36
C ALA A 222 0.23 -5.47 28.43
N GLU A 223 -0.97 -5.59 28.98
CA GLU A 223 -2.23 -5.55 28.22
C GLU A 223 -2.48 -4.17 27.57
N LEU A 224 -3.03 -4.20 26.35
CA LEU A 224 -3.59 -3.05 25.65
C LEU A 224 -5.10 -2.97 25.89
N THR A 225 -5.58 -1.78 26.25
CA THR A 225 -7.00 -1.46 26.32
C THR A 225 -7.41 -0.64 25.11
N TYR A 226 -8.65 -0.83 24.64
CA TYR A 226 -9.22 -0.15 23.48
C TYR A 226 -10.42 0.70 23.90
N ALA A 227 -10.36 2.00 23.68
CA ALA A 227 -11.48 2.92 23.91
C ALA A 227 -12.51 2.85 22.78
N LEU A 228 -12.04 2.63 21.55
CA LEU A 228 -12.84 2.43 20.35
C LEU A 228 -12.20 1.31 19.53
N THR A 229 -13.02 0.50 18.87
CA THR A 229 -12.60 -0.50 17.90
C THR A 229 -13.37 -0.25 16.61
N PHE A 230 -12.70 -0.24 15.47
CA PHE A 230 -13.33 0.03 14.16
C PHE A 230 -13.40 -1.21 13.29
N TYR A 231 -12.35 -2.03 13.31
CA TYR A 231 -12.24 -3.24 12.49
C TYR A 231 -11.15 -4.15 13.05
N GLY A 232 -11.49 -5.38 13.47
CA GLY A 232 -10.52 -6.29 14.09
C GLY A 232 -9.84 -5.66 15.32
N HIS A 233 -8.50 -5.57 15.32
CA HIS A 233 -7.74 -4.87 16.36
C HIS A 233 -7.45 -3.39 16.04
N LEU A 234 -8.02 -2.83 14.97
CA LEU A 234 -7.82 -1.43 14.62
C LEU A 234 -8.69 -0.54 15.49
N GLY A 235 -8.08 0.36 16.26
CA GLY A 235 -8.83 1.20 17.19
C GLY A 235 -8.00 2.17 18.00
N HIS A 236 -8.65 2.77 19.00
CA HIS A 236 -8.02 3.70 19.94
C HIS A 236 -7.44 2.93 21.11
N TRP A 237 -6.19 2.51 20.98
CA TRP A 237 -5.51 1.66 21.95
C TRP A 237 -4.56 2.44 22.88
N ARG A 238 -4.37 1.91 24.08
CA ARG A 238 -3.38 2.38 25.06
C ARG A 238 -2.88 1.23 25.92
N CYS A 239 -1.59 1.26 26.29
CA CYS A 239 -1.04 0.32 27.25
C CYS A 239 -1.51 0.64 28.69
N THR A 240 -1.82 -0.40 29.45
CA THR A 240 -2.21 -0.30 30.87
C THR A 240 -1.05 -0.01 31.81
N SER A 241 0.19 -0.27 31.39
CA SER A 241 1.36 -0.28 32.29
C SER A 241 2.48 0.67 31.88
N CYS A 242 2.52 1.14 30.64
CA CYS A 242 3.56 2.08 30.17
C CYS A 242 2.94 3.21 29.31
N PRO A 243 3.70 4.27 28.99
CA PRO A 243 3.18 5.39 28.20
C PRO A 243 2.80 5.06 26.75
N ASN A 244 3.14 3.87 26.23
CA ASN A 244 2.85 3.48 24.86
C ASN A 244 1.33 3.53 24.59
N ALA A 245 0.96 4.30 23.59
CA ALA A 245 -0.42 4.57 23.23
C ALA A 245 -0.50 4.93 21.75
N ARG A 246 -1.70 4.84 21.19
CA ARG A 246 -2.01 5.30 19.84
C ARG A 246 -1.47 6.73 19.61
N PRO A 247 -0.56 6.93 18.64
CA PRO A 247 -0.14 8.26 18.21
C PRO A 247 -1.31 9.10 17.68
N SER A 248 -1.20 10.43 17.74
CA SER A 248 -2.18 11.30 17.08
C SER A 248 -1.93 11.32 15.57
N PRO A 249 -2.92 10.97 14.73
CA PRO A 249 -2.73 10.98 13.28
C PRO A 249 -2.55 12.41 12.75
N GLN A 250 -1.88 12.59 11.62
CA GLN A 250 -1.87 13.87 10.90
C GLN A 250 -2.91 13.92 9.78
N VAL A 251 -3.35 12.75 9.29
CA VAL A 251 -4.47 12.62 8.35
C VAL A 251 -5.59 11.88 9.06
N ARG A 252 -6.71 12.55 9.31
CA ARG A 252 -7.75 12.07 10.22
C ARG A 252 -9.08 11.95 9.53
N LEU A 253 -9.76 10.81 9.65
CA LEU A 253 -11.16 10.72 9.26
C LEU A 253 -12.04 11.25 10.40
N THR A 254 -12.55 12.47 10.24
CA THR A 254 -13.36 13.17 11.25
C THR A 254 -14.84 12.84 11.15
N SER A 255 -15.30 12.43 9.97
CA SER A 255 -16.67 11.95 9.76
C SER A 255 -16.71 10.85 8.70
N ALA A 256 -17.45 9.78 8.98
CA ALA A 256 -17.74 8.70 8.03
C ALA A 256 -19.24 8.38 8.03
N ALA A 257 -19.91 8.57 6.89
CA ALA A 257 -21.26 8.06 6.68
C ALA A 257 -21.17 6.83 5.77
N LEU A 258 -21.41 5.66 6.36
CA LEU A 258 -21.32 4.36 5.69
C LEU A 258 -22.69 4.01 5.09
N ASP A 259 -22.84 4.22 3.78
CA ASP A 259 -24.01 3.74 3.03
C ASP A 259 -23.75 2.30 2.53
N ALA A 260 -24.79 1.65 1.98
CA ALA A 260 -24.68 0.28 1.46
C ALA A 260 -23.76 0.16 0.24
N ASP A 261 -23.62 1.24 -0.54
CA ASP A 261 -22.93 1.29 -1.83
C ASP A 261 -21.78 2.30 -1.86
N ALA A 262 -21.71 3.20 -0.89
CA ALA A 262 -20.74 4.27 -0.84
C ALA A 262 -20.37 4.64 0.60
N THR A 263 -19.28 5.39 0.76
CA THR A 263 -18.90 5.99 2.03
C THR A 263 -18.63 7.47 1.80
N ALA A 264 -19.37 8.35 2.49
CA ALA A 264 -19.03 9.77 2.53
C ALA A 264 -17.97 10.00 3.63
N LEU A 265 -16.83 10.57 3.25
CA LEU A 265 -15.67 10.77 4.10
C LEU A 265 -15.39 12.27 4.23
N ALA A 266 -15.17 12.73 5.46
CA ALA A 266 -14.54 14.02 5.75
C ALA A 266 -13.15 13.75 6.36
N ILE A 267 -12.10 14.13 5.62
CA ILE A 267 -10.71 13.86 5.96
C ILE A 267 -10.02 15.19 6.27
N GLU A 268 -9.59 15.37 7.52
CA GLU A 268 -8.74 16.49 7.92
C GLU A 268 -7.28 16.19 7.55
N LEU A 269 -6.64 17.15 6.89
CA LEU A 269 -5.26 17.08 6.40
C LEU A 269 -4.29 17.81 7.37
N PRO A 270 -2.97 17.60 7.24
CA PRO A 270 -2.00 18.18 8.18
C PRO A 270 -1.95 19.71 8.20
N ASP A 271 -2.42 20.37 7.15
CA ASP A 271 -2.52 21.83 7.04
C ASP A 271 -3.84 22.39 7.61
N GLY A 272 -4.70 21.53 8.18
CA GLY A 272 -6.02 21.86 8.69
C GLY A 272 -7.11 21.95 7.61
N ALA A 273 -6.80 21.69 6.34
CA ALA A 273 -7.81 21.61 5.30
C ALA A 273 -8.67 20.35 5.47
N GLU A 274 -9.95 20.45 5.12
CA GLU A 274 -10.87 19.31 5.10
C GLU A 274 -11.15 18.88 3.65
N LEU A 275 -10.86 17.62 3.35
CA LEU A 275 -11.20 16.96 2.10
C LEU A 275 -12.49 16.16 2.29
N ARG A 276 -13.56 16.54 1.57
CA ARG A 276 -14.81 15.78 1.54
C ARG A 276 -14.93 15.02 0.24
N VAL A 277 -15.15 13.70 0.33
CA VAL A 277 -15.30 12.82 -0.84
C VAL A 277 -16.42 11.81 -0.61
N ARG A 278 -17.15 11.46 -1.67
CA ARG A 278 -18.04 10.29 -1.68
C ARG A 278 -17.32 9.14 -2.38
N LEU A 279 -16.72 8.24 -1.60
CA LEU A 279 -16.06 7.05 -2.10
C LEU A 279 -17.14 6.03 -2.52
N PRO A 280 -17.20 5.56 -3.78
CA PRO A 280 -18.18 4.57 -4.23
C PRO A 280 -17.78 3.13 -3.80
N LEU A 281 -17.45 2.98 -2.52
CA LEU A 281 -17.17 1.73 -1.84
C LEU A 281 -17.75 1.82 -0.43
N ALA A 282 -18.41 0.76 0.01
CA ALA A 282 -18.95 0.67 1.36
C ALA A 282 -17.92 0.14 2.37
N GLY A 283 -18.14 0.46 3.63
CA GLY A 283 -17.46 -0.18 4.76
C GLY A 283 -16.19 0.54 5.26
N VAL A 284 -15.97 0.45 6.57
CA VAL A 284 -14.90 1.13 7.29
C VAL A 284 -13.48 0.74 6.81
N TYR A 285 -13.29 -0.50 6.35
CA TYR A 285 -12.00 -0.94 5.79
C TYR A 285 -11.65 -0.18 4.50
N ASN A 286 -12.64 0.25 3.70
CA ASN A 286 -12.40 1.08 2.53
C ASN A 286 -12.12 2.54 2.92
N ALA A 287 -12.65 3.03 4.03
CA ALA A 287 -12.23 4.31 4.61
C ALA A 287 -10.74 4.28 5.02
N TYR A 288 -10.27 3.19 5.64
CA TYR A 288 -8.84 2.98 5.90
C TYR A 288 -7.99 2.98 4.62
N ASN A 289 -8.43 2.29 3.57
CA ASN A 289 -7.73 2.29 2.27
C ASN A 289 -7.64 3.70 1.67
N ALA A 290 -8.73 4.48 1.76
CA ALA A 290 -8.76 5.86 1.29
C ALA A 290 -7.85 6.78 2.11
N LEU A 291 -7.80 6.62 3.44
CA LEU A 291 -6.85 7.34 4.31
C LEU A 291 -5.39 6.98 3.98
N ALA A 292 -5.10 5.70 3.80
CA ALA A 292 -3.76 5.23 3.43
C ALA A 292 -3.30 5.81 2.09
N ALA A 293 -4.19 5.78 1.08
CA ALA A 293 -3.90 6.35 -0.24
C ALA A 293 -3.77 7.88 -0.20
N THR A 294 -4.63 8.57 0.54
CA THR A 294 -4.55 10.02 0.75
C THR A 294 -3.21 10.40 1.40
N THR A 295 -2.83 9.70 2.47
CA THR A 295 -1.59 9.98 3.20
C THR A 295 -0.35 9.66 2.36
N GLY A 296 -0.38 8.57 1.59
CA GLY A 296 0.66 8.24 0.61
C GLY A 296 0.79 9.29 -0.50
N ALA A 297 -0.33 9.84 -1.00
CA ALA A 297 -0.32 10.92 -1.98
C ALA A 297 0.29 12.21 -1.42
N LEU A 298 -0.05 12.57 -0.17
CA LEU A 298 0.57 13.71 0.52
C LEU A 298 2.06 13.50 0.78
N ALA A 299 2.49 12.28 1.12
CA ALA A 299 3.90 11.93 1.26
C ALA A 299 4.69 12.12 -0.04
N LEU A 300 4.03 11.97 -1.19
CA LEU A 300 4.58 12.23 -2.51
C LEU A 300 4.40 13.69 -2.99
N GLU A 301 3.75 14.54 -2.18
CA GLU A 301 3.42 15.92 -2.49
C GLU A 301 2.48 16.05 -3.70
N LEU A 302 1.57 15.09 -3.88
CA LEU A 302 0.56 15.15 -4.94
C LEU A 302 -0.56 16.14 -4.57
N PRO A 303 -1.17 16.83 -5.56
CA PRO A 303 -2.23 17.80 -5.31
C PRO A 303 -3.46 17.17 -4.64
N ARG A 304 -4.02 17.85 -3.64
CA ARG A 304 -5.26 17.42 -2.96
C ARG A 304 -6.45 17.28 -3.91
N GLU A 305 -6.49 18.09 -4.96
CA GLU A 305 -7.55 18.05 -5.98
C GLU A 305 -7.49 16.74 -6.77
N ALA A 306 -6.28 16.19 -6.99
CA ALA A 306 -6.10 14.88 -7.59
C ALA A 306 -6.56 13.76 -6.66
N VAL A 307 -6.37 13.91 -5.35
CA VAL A 307 -6.89 12.98 -4.34
C VAL A 307 -8.42 12.95 -4.39
N ALA A 308 -9.07 14.12 -4.32
CA ALA A 308 -10.52 14.24 -4.40
C ALA A 308 -11.08 13.56 -5.65
N THR A 309 -10.57 13.96 -6.82
CA THR A 309 -10.99 13.48 -8.14
C THR A 309 -10.89 11.96 -8.24
N ALA A 310 -9.78 11.38 -7.77
CA ALA A 310 -9.52 9.95 -7.88
C ALA A 310 -10.36 9.10 -6.93
N LEU A 311 -10.63 9.59 -5.71
CA LEU A 311 -11.46 8.88 -4.74
C LEU A 311 -12.95 8.93 -5.11
N GLU A 312 -13.45 10.07 -5.58
CA GLU A 312 -14.84 10.20 -6.03
C GLU A 312 -15.12 9.40 -7.31
N GLY A 313 -14.16 9.39 -8.25
CA GLY A 313 -14.23 8.62 -9.48
C GLY A 313 -13.77 7.16 -9.35
N PHE A 314 -13.59 6.66 -8.12
CA PHE A 314 -13.01 5.34 -7.92
C PHE A 314 -13.92 4.23 -8.46
N SER A 315 -13.32 3.19 -9.02
CA SER A 315 -14.03 1.97 -9.41
C SER A 315 -13.20 0.79 -8.94
N ALA A 316 -13.83 -0.15 -8.22
CA ALA A 316 -13.13 -1.34 -7.77
C ALA A 316 -12.56 -2.15 -8.95
N ALA A 317 -11.51 -2.93 -8.69
CA ALA A 317 -11.01 -3.89 -9.65
C ALA A 317 -12.02 -5.04 -9.84
N PHE A 318 -12.01 -5.65 -11.03
CA PHE A 318 -12.91 -6.74 -11.40
C PHE A 318 -12.97 -7.86 -10.35
N GLY A 319 -14.18 -8.31 -10.00
CA GLY A 319 -14.43 -9.37 -9.01
C GLY A 319 -14.40 -8.95 -7.53
N ARG A 320 -14.20 -7.67 -7.20
CA ARG A 320 -14.27 -7.16 -5.80
C ARG A 320 -15.28 -6.02 -5.71
N GLN A 321 -16.44 -6.25 -5.10
CA GLN A 321 -17.51 -5.24 -4.94
C GLN A 321 -17.95 -4.57 -6.24
N GLU A 322 -18.00 -5.34 -7.32
CA GLU A 322 -18.54 -4.83 -8.59
C GLU A 322 -20.04 -4.61 -8.46
N GLN A 323 -20.49 -3.43 -8.90
CA GLN A 323 -21.89 -3.16 -9.14
C GLN A 323 -22.16 -3.35 -10.63
N PHE A 324 -22.91 -4.40 -10.95
CA PHE A 324 -23.44 -4.60 -12.29
C PHE A 324 -24.85 -4.02 -12.34
N ARG A 325 -25.10 -3.14 -13.31
CA ARG A 325 -26.46 -2.70 -13.65
C ARG A 325 -27.04 -3.72 -14.62
N ILE A 326 -28.04 -4.48 -14.20
CA ILE A 326 -28.72 -5.48 -15.03
C ILE A 326 -30.12 -4.94 -15.32
N ASP A 327 -30.45 -4.76 -16.61
CA ASP A 327 -31.76 -4.27 -17.06
C ASP A 327 -32.20 -2.92 -16.45
N GLY A 328 -31.24 -2.01 -16.25
CA GLY A 328 -31.52 -0.67 -15.73
C GLY A 328 -31.72 -0.58 -14.21
N ARG A 329 -31.43 -1.67 -13.47
CA ARG A 329 -31.34 -1.70 -12.01
C ARG A 329 -29.97 -2.21 -11.58
#